data_AF-A0A973M0G3-F1
#
_entry.id   AF-A0A973M0G3-F1
#
_cell.length_a   1.000
_cell.length_b   1.000
_cell.length_c   1.000
_cell.angle_alpha   90.00
_cell.angle_beta   90.00
_cell.angle_gamma   90.00
#
_symmetry.space_group_name_H-M   'P 1'
#
loop_
_entity.id
_entity.type
_entity.pdbx_description
1 polymer ?
#
loop_
_entity_poly.entity_id
_entity_poly.type
_entity_poly.pdbx_seq_one_letter_code
_entity_poly.pdbx_strand_id
1 'polypeptide(L)'
;GHQAGPLNGGARGGYGNHPTYGGFDQMTARVGGLWDALLGEGRHWWITATSDSHVHWTRGGSDFWPGEYSKTYVAARQDYGDIMDALRNGRIFVTTGDLVTALDVTAAGQGRRATVSETLVVERRNRTDVEVEIRFRPLDGENGNGDRPEVRRVDLIVGQVTGVSANLDADTNPTTSVVARFGPNDWRRQGRDHVIRHTLRDVGTDSYLRVRGTSTDEMEPQADGKESPWEDLWFYSNPIFIRVR
;
A
#
# COMPACT_ATOMS: atom_id res chain seq x y z
N GLY A 1 -12.19 -10.86 2.07
CA GLY A 1 -12.17 -12.33 2.00
C GLY A 1 -12.27 -12.80 0.57
N HIS A 2 -12.49 -14.10 0.38
CA HIS A 2 -12.89 -14.76 -0.88
C HIS A 2 -12.05 -14.43 -2.13
N GLN A 3 -10.76 -14.17 -1.94
CA GLN A 3 -9.83 -13.84 -3.02
C GLN A 3 -9.64 -15.00 -4.01
N ALA A 4 -9.91 -16.24 -3.61
CA ALA A 4 -9.79 -17.42 -4.47
C ALA A 4 -11.07 -17.73 -5.27
N GLY A 5 -12.11 -16.89 -5.18
CA GLY A 5 -13.36 -17.04 -5.96
C GLY A 5 -13.14 -17.34 -7.46
N PRO A 6 -12.23 -16.66 -8.17
CA PRO A 6 -11.97 -16.95 -9.58
C PRO A 6 -11.54 -18.39 -9.86
N LEU A 7 -10.85 -19.05 -8.91
CA LEU A 7 -10.36 -20.43 -9.06
C LEU A 7 -11.48 -21.48 -9.06
N ASN A 8 -12.70 -21.09 -8.70
CA ASN A 8 -13.89 -21.93 -8.77
C ASN A 8 -15.00 -21.33 -9.68
N GLY A 9 -14.66 -20.32 -10.47
CA GLY A 9 -15.59 -19.65 -11.40
C GLY A 9 -16.45 -18.54 -10.78
N GLY A 10 -16.25 -18.24 -9.49
CA GLY A 10 -16.83 -17.08 -8.79
C GLY A 10 -16.10 -15.76 -9.10
N ALA A 11 -16.64 -14.66 -8.59
CA ALA A 11 -15.98 -13.35 -8.65
C ALA A 11 -14.93 -13.21 -7.53
N ARG A 12 -13.84 -12.49 -7.78
CA ARG A 12 -12.83 -12.16 -6.77
C ARG A 12 -13.42 -11.30 -5.66
N GLY A 13 -13.04 -11.63 -4.42
CA GLY A 13 -13.55 -10.96 -3.23
C GLY A 13 -14.96 -11.40 -2.80
N GLY A 14 -15.71 -12.10 -3.66
CA GLY A 14 -17.08 -12.55 -3.37
C GLY A 14 -18.11 -11.42 -3.28
N TYR A 15 -17.76 -10.19 -3.68
CA TYR A 15 -18.65 -9.05 -3.66
C TYR A 15 -19.49 -9.00 -4.96
N GLY A 16 -20.77 -8.66 -4.84
CA GLY A 16 -21.69 -8.54 -5.97
C GLY A 16 -21.52 -7.22 -6.75
N ASN A 17 -22.09 -6.14 -6.22
CA ASN A 17 -22.13 -4.82 -6.89
C ASN A 17 -20.93 -3.91 -6.58
N HIS A 18 -20.02 -4.36 -5.71
CA HIS A 18 -18.90 -3.57 -5.21
C HIS A 18 -17.63 -4.43 -5.28
N PRO A 19 -17.14 -4.71 -6.50
CA PRO A 19 -15.98 -5.58 -6.67
C PRO A 19 -14.76 -5.03 -5.93
N THR A 20 -13.82 -5.91 -5.61
CA THR A 20 -12.48 -5.50 -5.23
C THR A 20 -11.76 -4.87 -6.42
N TYR A 21 -10.64 -4.23 -6.14
CA TYR A 21 -9.80 -3.55 -7.11
C TYR A 21 -8.35 -3.96 -6.81
N GLY A 22 -7.78 -4.84 -7.63
CA GLY A 22 -6.45 -5.39 -7.35
C GLY A 22 -6.45 -6.35 -6.15
N GLY A 23 -7.58 -6.97 -5.84
CA GLY A 23 -7.79 -7.76 -4.63
C GLY A 23 -7.99 -6.94 -3.35
N PHE A 24 -8.05 -5.61 -3.42
CA PHE A 24 -8.31 -4.71 -2.30
C PHE A 24 -9.70 -4.08 -2.37
N ASP A 25 -10.21 -3.62 -1.23
CA ASP A 25 -11.46 -2.86 -1.21
C ASP A 25 -11.32 -1.55 -2.01
N GLN A 26 -12.36 -1.18 -2.77
CA GLN A 26 -12.40 0.05 -3.57
C GLN A 26 -12.12 1.32 -2.74
N MET A 27 -12.44 1.31 -1.45
CA MET A 27 -12.20 2.39 -0.51
C MET A 27 -10.70 2.63 -0.23
N THR A 28 -9.86 1.61 -0.46
CA THR A 28 -8.40 1.66 -0.30
C THR A 28 -7.69 1.80 -1.64
N ALA A 29 -8.14 1.07 -2.67
CA ALA A 29 -7.39 0.92 -3.92
C ALA A 29 -7.41 2.16 -4.82
N ARG A 30 -8.50 2.94 -4.78
CA ARG A 30 -8.71 4.11 -5.65
C ARG A 30 -7.91 5.32 -5.17
N VAL A 31 -7.04 5.84 -6.03
CA VAL A 31 -6.31 7.09 -5.80
C VAL A 31 -7.29 8.26 -5.70
N GLY A 32 -7.17 9.04 -4.63
CA GLY A 32 -8.07 10.14 -4.28
C GLY A 32 -9.42 9.70 -3.73
N GLY A 33 -9.64 8.41 -3.47
CA GLY A 33 -10.88 7.86 -2.89
C GLY A 33 -10.96 7.99 -1.36
N LEU A 34 -11.79 7.14 -0.74
CA LEU A 34 -12.16 7.27 0.67
C LEU A 34 -10.95 7.26 1.62
N TRP A 35 -10.01 6.35 1.43
CA TRP A 35 -8.82 6.33 2.28
C TRP A 35 -8.03 7.63 2.20
N ASP A 36 -7.82 8.15 0.99
CA ASP A 36 -7.12 9.42 0.75
C ASP A 36 -7.91 10.63 1.27
N ALA A 37 -9.24 10.55 1.32
CA ALA A 37 -10.10 11.53 1.99
C ALA A 37 -9.83 11.55 3.50
N LEU A 38 -9.84 10.38 4.16
CA LEU A 38 -9.53 10.27 5.60
C LEU A 38 -8.11 10.77 5.92
N LEU A 39 -7.13 10.43 5.08
CA LEU A 39 -5.75 10.93 5.22
C LEU A 39 -5.66 12.45 4.99
N GLY A 40 -6.43 12.98 4.04
CA GLY A 40 -6.56 14.42 3.78
C GLY A 40 -7.12 15.21 4.97
N GLU A 41 -7.97 14.58 5.79
CA GLU A 41 -8.43 15.16 7.05
C GLU A 41 -7.36 15.14 8.16
N GLY A 42 -6.22 14.50 7.92
CA GLY A 42 -5.16 14.28 8.90
C GLY A 42 -5.42 13.07 9.81
N ARG A 43 -6.34 12.18 9.43
CA ARG A 43 -6.63 10.98 10.24
C ARG A 43 -5.55 9.93 10.05
N HIS A 44 -5.14 9.36 11.15
CA HIS A 44 -4.26 8.21 11.23
C HIS A 44 -5.04 6.91 10.99
N TRP A 45 -5.57 6.75 9.77
CA TRP A 45 -6.38 5.58 9.37
C TRP A 45 -5.53 4.58 8.58
N TRP A 46 -5.32 3.40 9.16
CA TRP A 46 -4.35 2.41 8.69
C TRP A 46 -5.01 1.23 8.01
N ILE A 47 -4.38 0.74 6.95
CA ILE A 47 -4.86 -0.43 6.21
C ILE A 47 -4.23 -1.71 6.74
N THR A 48 -5.01 -2.79 6.65
CA THR A 48 -4.58 -4.17 6.89
C THR A 48 -5.22 -5.07 5.85
N ALA A 49 -4.59 -6.20 5.55
CA ALA A 49 -5.18 -7.26 4.75
C ALA A 49 -5.38 -8.51 5.63
N THR A 50 -6.58 -9.08 5.59
CA THR A 50 -6.95 -10.29 6.35
C THR A 50 -7.43 -11.36 5.37
N SER A 51 -7.27 -12.63 5.75
CA SER A 51 -7.73 -13.74 4.90
C SER A 51 -9.24 -13.89 4.92
N ASP A 52 -9.88 -13.64 6.07
CA ASP A 52 -11.31 -13.89 6.29
C ASP A 52 -11.71 -15.30 5.83
N SER A 53 -10.89 -16.28 6.24
CA SER A 53 -10.90 -17.63 5.69
C SER A 53 -12.05 -18.43 6.30
N HIS A 54 -12.94 -18.94 5.44
CA HIS A 54 -14.05 -19.81 5.79
C HIS A 54 -13.81 -21.22 5.26
N VAL A 55 -13.64 -21.36 3.93
CA VAL A 55 -13.39 -22.66 3.27
C VAL A 55 -12.44 -22.46 2.10
N HIS A 56 -11.33 -23.20 2.13
CA HIS A 56 -10.35 -23.14 1.06
C HIS A 56 -10.91 -23.60 -0.29
N TRP A 57 -10.45 -23.00 -1.39
CA TRP A 57 -10.98 -23.28 -2.73
C TRP A 57 -10.83 -24.75 -3.16
N THR A 58 -9.74 -25.43 -2.77
CA THR A 58 -9.56 -26.89 -3.01
C THR A 58 -10.43 -27.78 -2.13
N ARG A 59 -11.21 -27.20 -1.22
CA ARG A 59 -12.18 -27.87 -0.34
C ARG A 59 -13.62 -27.47 -0.65
N GLY A 60 -13.86 -26.86 -1.83
CA GLY A 60 -15.20 -26.46 -2.28
C GLY A 60 -15.65 -25.07 -1.81
N GLY A 61 -14.75 -24.27 -1.24
CA GLY A 61 -15.01 -22.87 -0.91
C GLY A 61 -14.40 -21.90 -1.93
N SER A 62 -14.17 -20.65 -1.51
CA SER A 62 -13.62 -19.56 -2.34
C SER A 62 -12.48 -18.80 -1.66
N ASP A 63 -11.89 -19.38 -0.61
CA ASP A 63 -10.82 -18.74 0.16
C ASP A 63 -9.45 -19.34 -0.10
N PHE A 64 -8.44 -18.53 0.20
CA PHE A 64 -7.09 -19.02 0.49
C PHE A 64 -6.96 -19.31 1.99
N TRP A 65 -5.99 -20.13 2.37
CA TRP A 65 -5.61 -20.33 3.77
C TRP A 65 -5.07 -19.02 4.36
N PRO A 66 -5.18 -18.83 5.69
CA PRO A 66 -4.56 -17.69 6.35
C PRO A 66 -3.07 -17.57 6.00
N GLY A 67 -2.68 -16.44 5.42
CA GLY A 67 -1.30 -16.19 5.01
C GLY A 67 -0.85 -16.92 3.75
N GLU A 68 -1.73 -17.52 2.95
CA GLU A 68 -1.36 -18.09 1.64
C GLU A 68 -1.26 -17.02 0.54
N TYR A 69 -2.16 -16.03 0.58
CA TYR A 69 -2.28 -15.02 -0.47
C TYR A 69 -2.17 -13.58 0.07
N SER A 70 -3.14 -13.13 0.87
CA SER A 70 -3.13 -11.79 1.47
C SER A 70 -2.35 -11.79 2.77
N LYS A 71 -1.37 -10.89 2.90
CA LYS A 71 -0.52 -10.77 4.10
C LYS A 71 -0.43 -9.34 4.59
N THR A 72 -0.45 -9.20 5.91
CA THR A 72 -0.12 -7.99 6.66
C THR A 72 1.22 -8.23 7.33
N TYR A 73 2.24 -7.45 6.97
CA TYR A 73 3.54 -7.45 7.65
C TYR A 73 3.55 -6.34 8.69
N VAL A 74 3.96 -6.67 9.91
CA VAL A 74 3.97 -5.76 11.06
C VAL A 74 5.41 -5.55 11.52
N ALA A 75 5.87 -4.31 11.57
CA ALA A 75 7.20 -3.97 12.07
C ALA A 75 7.20 -3.96 13.60
N ALA A 76 7.42 -5.14 14.19
CA ALA A 76 7.48 -5.37 15.62
C ALA A 76 8.41 -6.54 15.95
N ARG A 77 8.90 -6.59 17.19
CA ARG A 77 9.44 -7.85 17.73
C ARG A 77 8.31 -8.86 17.90
N GLN A 78 8.64 -10.14 17.98
CA GLN A 78 7.67 -11.21 18.26
C GLN A 78 7.22 -11.19 19.73
N ASP A 79 6.59 -10.10 20.12
CA ASP A 79 6.02 -9.83 21.43
C ASP A 79 4.62 -9.27 21.24
N TYR A 80 3.65 -9.75 22.00
CA TYR A 80 2.24 -9.35 21.83
C TYR A 80 2.04 -7.85 22.03
N GLY A 81 2.73 -7.24 23.00
CA GLY A 81 2.63 -5.81 23.27
C GLY A 81 3.15 -4.98 22.09
N ASP A 82 4.32 -5.36 21.58
CA ASP A 82 4.96 -4.68 20.44
C ASP A 82 4.16 -4.84 19.14
N ILE A 83 3.61 -6.05 18.88
CA ILE A 83 2.73 -6.30 17.73
C ILE A 83 1.47 -5.43 17.82
N MET A 84 0.81 -5.38 18.97
CA MET A 84 -0.41 -4.59 19.14
C MET A 84 -0.13 -3.08 19.05
N ASP A 85 1.01 -2.62 19.56
CA ASP A 85 1.44 -1.23 19.40
C ASP A 85 1.71 -0.90 17.93
N ALA A 86 2.42 -1.76 17.20
CA ALA A 86 2.70 -1.57 15.78
C ALA A 86 1.42 -1.55 14.94
N LEU A 87 0.46 -2.42 15.25
CA LEU A 87 -0.84 -2.42 14.59
C LEU A 87 -1.61 -1.11 14.83
N ARG A 88 -1.68 -0.65 16.09
CA ARG A 88 -2.37 0.61 16.44
C ARG A 88 -1.73 1.84 15.79
N ASN A 89 -0.42 1.82 15.66
CA ASN A 89 0.34 2.92 15.08
C ASN A 89 0.63 2.72 13.58
N GLY A 90 0.04 1.72 12.93
CA GLY A 90 0.10 1.57 11.48
C GLY A 90 1.49 1.22 10.90
N ARG A 91 2.40 0.68 11.72
CA ARG A 91 3.74 0.22 11.27
C ARG A 91 3.63 -1.08 10.49
N ILE A 92 2.99 -0.99 9.34
CA ILE A 92 2.43 -2.08 8.55
C ILE A 92 2.63 -1.80 7.06
N PHE A 93 2.87 -2.87 6.30
CA PHE A 93 2.54 -2.91 4.89
C PHE A 93 1.73 -4.17 4.57
N VAL A 94 1.04 -4.15 3.43
CA VAL A 94 0.21 -5.27 2.96
C VAL A 94 0.67 -5.71 1.58
N THR A 95 0.55 -7.00 1.29
CA THR A 95 0.91 -7.58 -0.01
C THR A 95 0.00 -8.76 -0.34
N THR A 96 -0.25 -8.97 -1.63
CA THR A 96 -0.90 -10.16 -2.16
C THR A 96 0.10 -11.05 -2.91
N GLY A 97 -0.11 -12.36 -2.83
CA GLY A 97 0.65 -13.37 -3.57
C GLY A 97 2.15 -13.35 -3.37
N ASP A 98 2.61 -12.87 -2.20
CA ASP A 98 4.02 -12.70 -1.86
C ASP A 98 4.80 -11.83 -2.86
N LEU A 99 4.16 -10.82 -3.45
CA LEU A 99 4.84 -9.92 -4.39
C LEU A 99 6.09 -9.27 -3.77
N VAL A 100 6.03 -8.90 -2.48
CA VAL A 100 7.18 -8.48 -1.69
C VAL A 100 7.15 -9.08 -0.29
N THR A 101 8.33 -9.29 0.30
CA THR A 101 8.52 -9.82 1.66
C THR A 101 9.02 -8.78 2.66
N ALA A 102 9.42 -7.60 2.17
CA ALA A 102 9.75 -6.44 2.98
C ALA A 102 9.47 -5.15 2.19
N LEU A 103 9.05 -4.10 2.90
CA LEU A 103 8.87 -2.75 2.38
C LEU A 103 9.22 -1.73 3.47
N ASP A 104 10.23 -0.90 3.22
CA ASP A 104 10.59 0.24 4.04
C ASP A 104 10.44 1.51 3.20
N VAL A 105 9.63 2.46 3.68
CA VAL A 105 9.48 3.78 3.07
C VAL A 105 9.98 4.81 4.07
N THR A 106 10.82 5.72 3.59
CA THR A 106 11.38 6.79 4.41
C THR A 106 11.22 8.13 3.71
N ALA A 107 10.80 9.15 4.44
CA ALA A 107 10.88 10.55 4.04
C ALA A 107 11.94 11.27 4.90
N ALA A 108 12.82 12.05 4.29
CA ALA A 108 13.84 12.81 4.97
C ALA A 108 13.95 14.24 4.43
N GLY A 109 14.18 15.20 5.32
CA GLY A 109 14.31 16.61 4.98
C GLY A 109 14.82 17.41 6.18
N GLN A 110 15.70 18.38 5.94
CA GLN A 110 16.23 19.27 6.98
C GLN A 110 16.84 18.54 8.19
N GLY A 111 17.56 17.43 7.95
CA GLY A 111 18.18 16.62 8.99
C GLY A 111 17.21 15.76 9.82
N ARG A 112 15.91 15.76 9.48
CA ARG A 112 14.89 14.92 10.11
C ARG A 112 14.48 13.79 9.16
N ARG A 113 13.92 12.73 9.75
CA ARG A 113 13.48 11.53 9.04
C ARG A 113 12.18 11.02 9.66
N ALA A 114 11.30 10.46 8.84
CA ALA A 114 10.09 9.75 9.23
C ALA A 114 9.91 8.50 8.36
N THR A 115 9.25 7.50 8.91
CA THR A 115 8.87 6.25 8.25
C THR A 115 7.35 6.12 8.19
N VAL A 116 6.83 4.99 7.69
CA VAL A 116 5.38 4.75 7.56
C VAL A 116 4.64 5.01 8.88
N SER A 117 3.50 5.69 8.77
CA SER A 117 2.63 6.18 9.85
C SER A 117 3.24 7.21 10.80
N GLU A 118 4.46 7.71 10.53
CA GLU A 118 5.06 8.83 11.26
C GLU A 118 4.83 10.18 10.52
N THR A 119 5.24 11.27 11.16
CA THR A 119 5.18 12.63 10.57
C THR A 119 6.57 13.24 10.44
N LEU A 120 6.98 13.60 9.23
CA LEU A 120 8.14 14.44 8.96
C LEU A 120 7.76 15.92 9.14
N VAL A 121 8.50 16.65 9.97
CA VAL A 121 8.28 18.10 10.15
C VAL A 121 9.38 18.89 9.43
N VAL A 122 8.98 19.74 8.48
CA VAL A 122 9.88 20.64 7.73
C VAL A 122 9.51 22.09 7.95
N GLU A 123 10.49 22.97 8.01
CA GLU A 123 10.33 24.41 8.23
C GLU A 123 10.40 25.19 6.91
N ARG A 124 9.49 26.14 6.70
CA ARG A 124 9.36 26.93 5.45
C ARG A 124 10.50 27.93 5.20
N ARG A 125 11.53 27.93 6.05
CA ARG A 125 12.62 28.93 6.04
C ARG A 125 13.81 28.53 5.14
N ASN A 126 13.86 27.27 4.70
CA ASN A 126 14.93 26.72 3.86
C ASN A 126 14.34 26.07 2.59
N ARG A 127 15.17 25.39 1.80
CA ARG A 127 14.71 24.40 0.81
C ARG A 127 13.87 23.33 1.54
N THR A 128 12.62 23.16 1.13
CA THR A 128 11.67 22.19 1.70
C THR A 128 11.59 20.90 0.88
N ASP A 129 12.70 20.57 0.19
CA ASP A 129 12.82 19.31 -0.52
C ASP A 129 12.75 18.15 0.48
N VAL A 130 11.97 17.13 0.13
CA VAL A 130 11.83 15.89 0.88
C VAL A 130 12.36 14.74 0.02
N GLU A 131 13.40 14.08 0.51
CA GLU A 131 13.95 12.87 -0.07
C GLU A 131 13.11 11.67 0.36
N VAL A 132 12.56 10.95 -0.61
CA VAL A 132 11.81 9.70 -0.43
C VAL A 132 12.71 8.55 -0.85
N GLU A 133 12.97 7.62 0.08
CA GLU A 133 13.59 6.33 -0.21
C GLU A 133 12.52 5.23 -0.08
N ILE A 134 12.35 4.43 -1.13
CA ILE A 134 11.50 3.24 -1.13
C ILE A 134 12.41 2.04 -1.28
N ARG A 135 12.42 1.17 -0.29
CA ARG A 135 13.18 -0.08 -0.29
C ARG A 135 12.21 -1.24 -0.21
N PHE A 136 12.30 -2.18 -1.15
CA PHE A 136 11.46 -3.37 -1.13
C PHE A 136 12.26 -4.63 -1.45
N ARG A 137 11.78 -5.77 -0.98
CA ARG A 137 12.37 -7.08 -1.22
C ARG A 137 11.36 -7.98 -1.92
N PRO A 138 11.55 -8.33 -3.20
CA PRO A 138 10.76 -9.37 -3.86
C PRO A 138 10.89 -10.72 -3.14
N LEU A 139 9.93 -11.62 -3.37
CA LEU A 139 10.06 -13.00 -2.92
C LEU A 139 11.25 -13.67 -3.61
N ASP A 140 12.02 -14.43 -2.83
CA ASP A 140 13.10 -15.28 -3.33
C ASP A 140 12.64 -16.73 -3.30
N GLY A 141 11.96 -17.15 -4.37
CA GLY A 141 11.30 -18.45 -4.43
C GLY A 141 9.93 -18.37 -5.06
N GLU A 142 9.12 -19.38 -4.74
CA GLU A 142 7.77 -19.53 -5.24
C GLU A 142 6.75 -19.12 -4.18
N ASN A 143 5.67 -18.47 -4.61
CA ASN A 143 4.55 -18.11 -3.76
C ASN A 143 3.59 -19.30 -3.53
N GLY A 144 2.45 -19.07 -2.88
CA GLY A 144 1.45 -20.11 -2.62
C GLY A 144 0.89 -20.82 -3.86
N ASN A 145 1.01 -20.23 -5.06
CA ASN A 145 0.60 -20.83 -6.33
C ASN A 145 1.70 -21.65 -7.03
N GLY A 146 2.95 -21.59 -6.53
CA GLY A 146 4.11 -22.12 -7.24
C GLY A 146 4.72 -21.13 -8.25
N ASP A 147 4.27 -19.89 -8.29
CA ASP A 147 4.79 -18.85 -9.20
C ASP A 147 5.93 -18.07 -8.56
N ARG A 148 6.80 -17.48 -9.39
CA ARG A 148 7.83 -16.53 -8.96
C ARG A 148 7.35 -15.11 -9.26
N PRO A 149 6.68 -14.42 -8.31
CA PRO A 149 6.10 -13.12 -8.57
C PRO A 149 7.21 -12.07 -8.78
N GLU A 150 7.01 -11.18 -9.76
CA GLU A 150 7.93 -10.08 -10.04
C GLU A 150 7.21 -8.74 -9.86
N VAL A 151 7.84 -7.83 -9.13
CA VAL A 151 7.39 -6.42 -9.10
C VAL A 151 7.67 -5.84 -10.48
N ARG A 152 6.65 -5.25 -11.08
CA ARG A 152 6.74 -4.58 -12.39
C ARG A 152 6.80 -3.07 -12.25
N ARG A 153 6.09 -2.52 -11.27
CA ARG A 153 6.02 -1.08 -11.03
C ARG A 153 5.83 -0.75 -9.57
N VAL A 154 6.40 0.38 -9.16
CA VAL A 154 6.17 1.02 -7.86
C VAL A 154 5.72 2.45 -8.11
N ASP A 155 4.59 2.84 -7.53
CA ASP A 155 3.97 4.15 -7.63
C ASP A 155 4.18 4.90 -6.30
N LEU A 156 4.63 6.16 -6.39
CA LEU A 156 4.61 7.12 -5.28
C LEU A 156 3.36 7.99 -5.42
N ILE A 157 2.51 7.98 -4.40
CA ILE A 157 1.25 8.71 -4.35
C ILE A 157 1.35 9.78 -3.28
N VAL A 158 0.94 11.00 -3.60
CA VAL A 158 0.97 12.14 -2.68
C VAL A 158 -0.38 12.85 -2.71
N GLY A 159 -0.87 13.26 -1.55
CA GLY A 159 -2.04 14.12 -1.38
C GLY A 159 -1.79 15.18 -0.31
N GLN A 160 -2.56 16.26 -0.35
CA GLN A 160 -2.53 17.31 0.67
C GLN A 160 -3.38 16.91 1.88
N VAL A 161 -2.94 17.38 3.05
CA VAL A 161 -3.74 17.38 4.27
C VAL A 161 -4.45 18.72 4.37
N THR A 162 -5.74 18.73 4.06
CA THR A 162 -6.60 19.92 4.04
C THR A 162 -7.37 20.13 5.33
N GLY A 163 -7.32 19.17 6.25
CA GLY A 163 -8.11 19.16 7.48
C GLY A 163 -9.51 18.60 7.26
N VAL A 164 -10.29 18.52 8.34
CA VAL A 164 -11.61 17.88 8.37
C VAL A 164 -12.56 18.52 7.36
N SER A 165 -13.20 17.70 6.52
CA SER A 165 -14.18 18.17 5.54
C SER A 165 -15.43 18.69 6.25
N ALA A 166 -15.95 19.84 5.80
CA ALA A 166 -17.26 20.32 6.23
C ALA A 166 -18.41 19.49 5.63
N ASN A 167 -18.16 18.81 4.50
CA ASN A 167 -19.10 17.88 3.89
C ASN A 167 -18.82 16.46 4.41
N LEU A 168 -19.72 15.94 5.25
CA LEU A 168 -19.59 14.60 5.84
C LEU A 168 -19.82 13.47 4.84
N ASP A 169 -20.43 13.76 3.68
CA ASP A 169 -20.63 12.80 2.59
C ASP A 169 -19.45 12.79 1.61
N ALA A 170 -18.42 13.62 1.81
CA ALA A 170 -17.25 13.63 0.95
C ALA A 170 -16.36 12.41 1.19
N ASP A 171 -16.17 11.61 0.15
CA ASP A 171 -15.33 10.40 0.14
C ASP A 171 -14.12 10.52 -0.81
N THR A 172 -13.74 11.75 -1.16
CA THR A 172 -12.60 12.01 -2.06
C THR A 172 -11.63 13.06 -1.53
N ASN A 173 -10.36 12.91 -1.90
CA ASN A 173 -9.33 13.94 -1.78
C ASN A 173 -8.78 14.28 -3.17
N PRO A 174 -9.24 15.38 -3.79
CA PRO A 174 -8.91 15.73 -5.18
C PRO A 174 -7.45 16.15 -5.38
N THR A 175 -6.70 16.38 -4.30
CA THR A 175 -5.28 16.73 -4.39
C THR A 175 -4.39 15.49 -4.55
N THR A 176 -4.96 14.30 -4.38
CA THR A 176 -4.20 13.05 -4.37
C THR A 176 -3.90 12.58 -5.77
N SER A 177 -2.63 12.29 -6.06
CA SER A 177 -2.20 11.84 -7.38
C SER A 177 -0.97 10.94 -7.30
N VAL A 178 -0.78 10.11 -8.33
CA VAL A 178 0.48 9.40 -8.56
C VAL A 178 1.50 10.41 -9.08
N VAL A 179 2.47 10.80 -8.25
CA VAL A 179 3.47 11.82 -8.60
C VAL A 179 4.70 11.23 -9.28
N ALA A 180 4.94 9.93 -9.10
CA ALA A 180 6.01 9.22 -9.79
C ALA A 180 5.66 7.72 -9.93
N ARG A 181 6.13 7.11 -11.02
CA ARG A 181 6.04 5.68 -11.28
C ARG A 181 7.43 5.17 -11.64
N PHE A 182 7.84 4.07 -11.03
CA PHE A 182 9.18 3.51 -11.15
C PHE A 182 9.11 2.09 -11.68
N GLY A 183 9.80 1.82 -12.79
CA GLY A 183 10.01 0.47 -13.32
C GLY A 183 11.41 -0.05 -12.99
N PRO A 184 11.75 -1.29 -13.40
CA PRO A 184 13.01 -1.94 -13.04
C PRO A 184 14.29 -1.13 -13.33
N ASN A 185 14.26 -0.25 -14.33
CA ASN A 185 15.39 0.61 -14.71
C ASN A 185 15.67 1.75 -13.70
N ASP A 186 14.65 2.14 -12.93
CA ASP A 186 14.75 3.20 -11.92
C ASP A 186 15.31 2.69 -10.59
N TRP A 187 15.39 1.36 -10.43
CA TRP A 187 15.73 0.73 -9.17
C TRP A 187 17.23 0.49 -9.07
N ARG A 188 17.73 0.44 -7.84
CA ARG A 188 19.11 0.06 -7.54
C ARG A 188 19.11 -1.13 -6.59
N ARG A 189 19.69 -2.24 -7.03
CA ARG A 189 19.82 -3.43 -6.18
C ARG A 189 20.84 -3.18 -5.07
N GLN A 190 20.47 -3.49 -3.83
CA GLN A 190 21.32 -3.45 -2.64
C GLN A 190 21.14 -4.76 -1.87
N GLY A 191 22.02 -5.73 -2.12
CA GLY A 191 21.88 -7.08 -1.59
C GLY A 191 20.63 -7.77 -2.14
N ARG A 192 19.69 -8.12 -1.24
CA ARG A 192 18.39 -8.71 -1.59
C ARG A 192 17.30 -7.67 -1.86
N ASP A 193 17.59 -6.40 -1.60
CA ASP A 193 16.60 -5.33 -1.71
C ASP A 193 16.77 -4.55 -3.02
N HIS A 194 15.68 -3.94 -3.47
CA HIS A 194 15.69 -2.89 -4.48
C HIS A 194 15.39 -1.56 -3.81
N VAL A 195 16.14 -0.52 -4.21
CA VAL A 195 16.04 0.83 -3.64
C VAL A 195 15.72 1.83 -4.74
N ILE A 196 14.71 2.64 -4.50
CA ILE A 196 14.28 3.78 -5.32
C ILE A 196 14.51 5.04 -4.49
N ARG A 197 14.99 6.11 -5.14
CA ARG A 197 15.09 7.43 -4.52
C ARG A 197 14.39 8.47 -5.39
N HIS A 198 13.61 9.33 -4.75
CA HIS A 198 12.89 10.40 -5.40
C HIS A 198 12.89 11.65 -4.51
N THR A 199 12.93 12.84 -5.09
CA THR A 199 12.90 14.10 -4.34
C THR A 199 11.61 14.84 -4.65
N LEU A 200 10.74 14.99 -3.65
CA LEU A 200 9.63 15.93 -3.70
C LEU A 200 10.20 17.33 -3.49
N ARG A 201 10.14 18.18 -4.50
CA ARG A 201 10.70 19.54 -4.45
C ARG A 201 9.70 20.53 -3.90
N ASP A 202 10.22 21.54 -3.20
CA ASP A 202 9.44 22.71 -2.77
C ASP A 202 8.13 22.38 -2.03
N VAL A 203 8.18 21.40 -1.10
CA VAL A 203 7.00 20.98 -0.32
C VAL A 203 6.51 22.15 0.53
N GLY A 204 5.36 22.72 0.15
CA GLY A 204 4.85 23.97 0.72
C GLY A 204 3.57 23.83 1.55
N THR A 205 2.99 22.64 1.63
CA THR A 205 1.73 22.39 2.36
C THR A 205 1.83 21.09 3.14
N ASP A 206 1.03 20.98 4.20
CA ASP A 206 0.83 19.71 4.89
C ASP A 206 0.31 18.68 3.87
N SER A 207 0.92 17.50 3.90
CA SER A 207 0.70 16.45 2.89
C SER A 207 0.95 15.08 3.50
N TYR A 208 0.62 14.04 2.74
CA TYR A 208 1.02 12.69 3.04
C TYR A 208 1.51 12.02 1.76
N LEU A 209 2.36 11.02 1.91
CA LEU A 209 2.80 10.16 0.82
C LEU A 209 2.57 8.70 1.17
N ARG A 210 2.25 7.88 0.17
CA ARG A 210 2.12 6.43 0.30
C ARG A 210 2.64 5.74 -0.94
N VAL A 211 2.98 4.45 -0.80
CA VAL A 211 3.53 3.64 -1.88
C VAL A 211 2.57 2.51 -2.21
N ARG A 212 2.42 2.24 -3.49
CA ARG A 212 1.76 1.05 -4.03
C ARG A 212 2.66 0.40 -5.06
N GLY A 213 2.72 -0.91 -5.14
CA GLY A 213 3.37 -1.61 -6.26
C GLY A 213 2.50 -2.72 -6.82
N THR A 214 2.84 -3.15 -8.04
CA THR A 214 2.07 -4.14 -8.81
C THR A 214 2.96 -5.07 -9.63
N SER A 215 2.46 -6.26 -9.92
CA SER A 215 3.02 -7.20 -10.90
C SER A 215 2.56 -6.93 -12.34
N THR A 216 1.57 -6.05 -12.56
CA THR A 216 0.89 -5.87 -13.84
C THR A 216 1.22 -4.55 -14.54
N ASP A 217 0.74 -4.40 -15.77
CA ASP A 217 0.76 -3.14 -16.53
C ASP A 217 -0.42 -2.21 -16.20
N GLU A 218 -1.35 -2.62 -15.35
CA GLU A 218 -2.49 -1.78 -14.99
C GLU A 218 -2.02 -0.48 -14.35
N MET A 219 -2.42 0.67 -14.89
CA MET A 219 -1.99 1.96 -14.37
C MET A 219 -2.60 2.25 -12.99
N GLU A 220 -3.83 1.82 -12.80
CA GLU A 220 -4.58 1.80 -11.54
C GLU A 220 -5.27 0.44 -11.46
N PRO A 221 -5.43 -0.15 -10.25
CA PRO A 221 -6.21 -1.36 -10.09
C PRO A 221 -7.59 -1.19 -10.74
N GLN A 222 -7.97 -2.09 -11.63
CA GLN A 222 -9.30 -2.10 -12.23
C GLN A 222 -10.29 -2.86 -11.35
N ALA A 223 -11.58 -2.75 -11.67
CA ALA A 223 -12.60 -3.52 -10.96
C ALA A 223 -12.40 -5.01 -11.25
N ASP A 224 -12.21 -5.78 -10.20
CA ASP A 224 -12.00 -7.22 -10.27
C ASP A 224 -13.27 -7.93 -10.74
N GLY A 225 -13.08 -8.96 -11.54
CA GLY A 225 -14.11 -9.86 -12.04
C GLY A 225 -13.78 -11.30 -11.71
N LYS A 226 -13.43 -12.07 -12.75
CA LYS A 226 -13.10 -13.50 -12.67
C LYS A 226 -11.66 -13.80 -13.11
N GLU A 227 -10.83 -12.77 -13.22
CA GLU A 227 -9.40 -12.91 -13.46
C GLU A 227 -8.71 -13.69 -12.35
N SER A 228 -7.59 -14.33 -12.68
CA SER A 228 -6.83 -15.07 -11.69
C SER A 228 -6.27 -14.11 -10.63
N PRO A 229 -6.50 -14.35 -9.32
CA PRO A 229 -5.91 -13.51 -8.28
C PRO A 229 -4.38 -13.58 -8.27
N TRP A 230 -3.78 -14.64 -8.83
CA TRP A 230 -2.32 -14.83 -8.88
C TRP A 230 -1.63 -14.03 -9.98
N GLU A 231 -2.38 -13.60 -11.00
CA GLU A 231 -1.86 -12.80 -12.12
C GLU A 231 -1.92 -11.29 -11.84
N ASP A 232 -2.67 -10.89 -10.81
CA ASP A 232 -2.90 -9.51 -10.43
C ASP A 232 -2.56 -9.25 -8.95
N LEU A 233 -1.27 -9.00 -8.71
CA LEU A 233 -0.69 -8.85 -7.38
C LEU A 233 -0.33 -7.40 -7.09
N TRP A 234 -0.54 -7.01 -5.84
CA TRP A 234 -0.32 -5.65 -5.36
C TRP A 234 0.30 -5.64 -3.97
N PHE A 235 1.01 -4.56 -3.65
CA PHE A 235 1.39 -4.23 -2.28
C PHE A 235 1.14 -2.76 -1.99
N TYR A 236 0.88 -2.43 -0.73
CA TYR A 236 0.59 -1.07 -0.28
C TYR A 236 1.29 -0.78 1.05
N SER A 237 1.87 0.42 1.18
CA SER A 237 2.35 0.96 2.45
C SER A 237 1.26 1.79 3.13
N ASN A 238 1.29 1.89 4.46
CA ASN A 238 0.66 3.02 5.15
C ASN A 238 1.41 4.34 4.83
N PRO A 239 0.79 5.51 5.06
CA PRO A 239 1.34 6.78 4.61
C PRO A 239 2.39 7.35 5.57
N ILE A 240 3.29 8.18 5.06
CA ILE A 240 4.10 9.11 5.87
C ILE A 240 3.46 10.48 5.75
N PHE A 241 3.21 11.15 6.88
CA PHE A 241 2.74 12.53 6.87
C PHE A 241 3.91 13.51 6.77
N ILE A 242 3.71 14.63 6.10
CA ILE A 242 4.63 15.76 6.06
C ILE A 242 3.89 16.99 6.59
N ARG A 243 4.45 17.62 7.61
CA ARG A 243 3.94 18.86 8.21
C ARG A 243 4.91 20.00 7.94
N VAL A 244 4.41 21.07 7.34
CA VAL A 244 5.19 22.28 7.02
C VAL A 244 4.90 23.35 8.08
N ARG A 245 5.95 23.85 8.74
CA ARG A 245 5.88 24.90 9.78
C ARG A 245 6.52 26.21 9.35
#